data_AF-A0A5M4AKT1-F1
#
_entry.id   AF-A0A5M4AKT1-F1
#
_cell.length_a   1.000
_cell.length_b   1.000
_cell.length_c   1.000
_cell.angle_alpha   90.00
_cell.angle_beta   90.00
_cell.angle_gamma   90.00
#
_symmetry.space_group_name_H-M   'P 1'
#
loop_
_entity.id
_entity.type
_entity.pdbx_description
1 polymer ?
#
loop_
_entity_poly.entity_id
_entity_poly.type
_entity_poly.pdbx_seq_one_letter_code
_entity_poly.pdbx_strand_id
1 'polypeptide(L)'
;MATKDKESELFPCMVPAIICNATWVSLSFSFAGFLLYMFSKEKVEDEFIERLRYMSLAKSLLLTWLIASVLFLTSDELQLRGFYILQFQLFLYVVIYNYYKKWKFMVAYPFKACVVKNLLKVERAKKNLTQADLAKLVFVSRQTINAIESGKYVPSSVLALKIAQVFETSVNEIFELEESDWAK
;
A
#
# COMPACT_ATOMS: atom_id res chain seq x y z
N MET A 1 -28.96 28.14 58.26
CA MET A 1 -29.55 27.73 56.98
C MET A 1 -28.88 28.56 55.88
N ALA A 2 -28.17 27.88 54.98
CA ALA A 2 -27.60 28.36 53.71
C ALA A 2 -26.72 29.63 53.70
N THR A 3 -25.40 29.40 53.63
CA THR A 3 -24.45 30.21 52.87
C THR A 3 -24.86 30.21 51.39
N LYS A 4 -24.86 31.36 50.70
CA LYS A 4 -24.68 31.44 49.23
C LYS A 4 -24.58 32.88 48.69
N ASP A 5 -23.61 33.04 47.79
CA ASP A 5 -23.62 33.93 46.63
C ASP A 5 -23.21 35.41 46.80
N LYS A 6 -21.89 35.62 46.94
CA LYS A 6 -21.19 36.79 46.40
C LYS A 6 -20.06 36.29 45.50
N GLU A 7 -20.32 36.17 44.19
CA GLU A 7 -19.34 36.16 43.07
C GLU A 7 -20.01 35.64 41.78
N SER A 8 -20.96 36.37 41.21
CA SER A 8 -21.49 36.04 39.87
C SER A 8 -21.69 37.26 38.98
N GLU A 9 -20.76 38.21 39.01
CA GLU A 9 -20.69 39.27 38.01
C GLU A 9 -19.22 39.63 37.73
N LEU A 10 -18.54 38.86 36.87
CA LEU A 10 -17.61 39.39 35.87
C LEU A 10 -17.08 38.25 34.98
N PHE A 11 -16.98 38.53 33.67
CA PHE A 11 -16.36 37.74 32.58
C PHE A 11 -17.24 36.75 31.76
N PRO A 12 -18.16 37.24 30.92
CA PRO A 12 -18.46 36.61 29.64
C PRO A 12 -17.70 37.36 28.53
N CYS A 13 -16.86 36.69 27.72
CA CYS A 13 -16.57 36.97 26.29
C CYS A 13 -15.24 36.37 25.77
N MET A 14 -14.29 35.94 26.62
CA MET A 14 -12.94 35.56 26.17
C MET A 14 -12.67 34.05 26.17
N VAL A 15 -13.63 33.23 25.74
CA VAL A 15 -13.47 31.76 25.65
C VAL A 15 -13.75 31.16 24.25
N PRO A 16 -14.56 31.76 23.34
CA PRO A 16 -14.80 31.14 22.03
C PRO A 16 -13.60 31.11 21.08
N ALA A 17 -12.69 32.09 21.16
CA ALA A 17 -11.62 32.26 20.18
C ALA A 17 -10.43 31.29 20.35
N ILE A 18 -10.10 30.94 21.60
CA ILE A 18 -8.91 30.12 21.92
C ILE A 18 -9.17 28.65 21.63
N ILE A 19 -10.38 28.15 21.95
CA ILE A 19 -10.78 26.75 21.69
C ILE A 19 -10.85 26.51 20.17
N CYS A 20 -11.35 27.48 19.41
CA CYS A 20 -11.37 27.44 17.95
C CYS A 20 -9.94 27.30 17.40
N ASN A 21 -9.00 28.15 17.84
CA ASN A 21 -7.59 28.09 17.41
C ASN A 21 -6.86 26.80 17.80
N ALA A 22 -7.17 26.20 18.96
CA ALA A 22 -6.56 24.93 19.37
C ALA A 22 -6.98 23.76 18.46
N THR A 23 -8.25 23.71 18.03
CA THR A 23 -8.69 22.73 17.04
C THR A 23 -8.00 22.92 15.68
N TRP A 24 -7.77 24.18 15.27
CA TRP A 24 -7.07 24.50 14.02
C TRP A 24 -5.59 24.08 13.99
N VAL A 25 -4.89 24.24 15.11
CA VAL A 25 -3.49 23.80 15.25
C VAL A 25 -3.41 22.27 15.20
N SER A 26 -4.30 21.57 15.91
CA SER A 26 -4.33 20.09 15.89
C SER A 26 -4.62 19.51 14.49
N LEU A 27 -5.52 20.16 13.74
CA LEU A 27 -5.87 19.77 12.37
C LEU A 27 -4.72 20.04 11.40
N SER A 28 -4.00 21.16 11.60
CA SER A 28 -2.84 21.53 10.78
C SER A 28 -1.64 20.59 11.02
N PHE A 29 -1.41 20.17 12.27
CA PHE A 29 -0.37 19.18 12.59
C PHE A 29 -0.70 17.79 12.05
N SER A 30 -1.97 17.38 12.07
CA SER A 30 -2.42 16.12 11.45
C SER A 30 -2.24 16.16 9.93
N PHE A 31 -2.51 17.33 9.32
CA PHE A 31 -2.32 17.55 7.89
C PHE A 31 -0.82 17.57 7.48
N ALA A 32 0.04 18.22 8.27
CA ALA A 32 1.48 18.19 8.07
C ALA A 32 2.05 16.76 8.22
N GLY A 33 1.56 16.00 9.20
CA GLY A 33 1.91 14.58 9.35
C GLY A 33 1.47 13.72 8.16
N PHE A 34 0.29 14.01 7.59
CA PHE A 34 -0.19 13.34 6.39
C PHE A 34 0.64 13.70 5.14
N LEU A 35 1.02 14.97 4.97
CA LEU A 35 1.95 15.38 3.91
C LEU A 35 3.30 14.67 4.06
N LEU A 36 3.87 14.65 5.26
CA LEU A 36 5.11 13.93 5.53
C LEU A 36 4.96 12.44 5.25
N TYR A 37 3.83 11.80 5.61
CA TYR A 37 3.55 10.40 5.27
C TYR A 37 3.52 10.15 3.76
N MET A 38 2.86 11.04 3.00
CA MET A 38 2.80 10.98 1.53
C MET A 38 4.19 11.09 0.88
N PHE A 39 5.12 11.83 1.51
CA PHE A 39 6.49 12.02 1.02
C PHE A 39 7.53 11.06 1.64
N SER A 40 7.22 10.39 2.75
CA SER A 40 8.23 9.70 3.58
C SER A 40 8.50 8.24 3.19
N LYS A 41 7.61 7.54 2.50
CA LYS A 41 7.66 6.05 2.50
C LYS A 41 7.70 5.34 1.17
N GLU A 42 7.67 6.03 0.04
CA GLU A 42 7.45 5.34 -1.22
C GLU A 42 8.52 5.80 -2.22
N LYS A 43 9.53 4.91 -2.33
CA LYS A 43 10.75 5.04 -3.12
C LYS A 43 10.47 5.72 -4.47
N VAL A 44 11.28 6.73 -4.76
CA VAL A 44 11.25 7.61 -5.93
C VAL A 44 11.79 6.89 -7.20
N GLU A 45 11.72 5.56 -7.28
CA GLU A 45 12.36 4.78 -8.37
C GLU A 45 11.36 4.17 -9.38
N ASP A 46 10.05 4.23 -9.12
CA ASP A 46 9.03 3.71 -10.03
C ASP A 46 8.30 4.86 -10.77
N GLU A 47 8.62 5.09 -12.05
CA GLU A 47 7.94 6.06 -12.96
C GLU A 47 6.40 5.89 -12.92
N PHE A 48 5.95 4.66 -12.63
CA PHE A 48 4.55 4.30 -12.46
C PHE A 48 3.86 4.97 -11.26
N ILE A 49 4.48 4.95 -10.09
CA ILE A 49 3.91 5.53 -8.86
C ILE A 49 3.82 7.05 -9.00
N GLU A 50 4.82 7.65 -9.63
CA GLU A 50 4.84 9.07 -9.97
C GLU A 50 3.65 9.45 -10.86
N ARG A 51 3.43 8.75 -11.99
CA ARG A 51 2.26 8.98 -12.86
C ARG A 51 0.93 8.81 -12.13
N LEU A 52 0.82 7.82 -11.24
CA LEU A 52 -0.39 7.60 -10.44
C LEU A 52 -0.69 8.76 -9.50
N ARG A 53 0.34 9.32 -8.85
CA ARG A 53 0.20 10.50 -7.97
C ARG A 53 -0.29 11.70 -8.78
N TYR A 54 0.34 12.00 -9.92
CA TYR A 54 -0.07 13.10 -10.79
C TYR A 54 -1.53 12.96 -11.26
N MET A 55 -1.92 11.78 -11.73
CA MET A 55 -3.29 11.53 -12.18
C MET A 55 -4.32 11.66 -11.05
N SER A 56 -3.98 11.21 -9.84
CA SER A 56 -4.85 11.31 -8.66
C SER A 56 -4.98 12.76 -8.20
N LEU A 57 -3.88 13.51 -8.23
CA LEU A 57 -3.82 14.93 -7.88
C LEU A 57 -4.64 15.77 -8.86
N ALA A 58 -4.45 15.57 -10.16
CA ALA A 58 -5.23 16.26 -11.20
C ALA A 58 -6.74 15.99 -11.07
N LYS A 59 -7.14 14.74 -10.82
CA LYS A 59 -8.56 14.37 -10.61
C LYS A 59 -9.14 14.99 -9.35
N SER A 60 -8.37 15.01 -8.25
CA SER A 60 -8.81 15.65 -7.00
C SER A 60 -9.01 17.15 -7.17
N LEU A 61 -8.12 17.82 -7.91
CA LEU A 61 -8.24 19.25 -8.25
C LEU A 61 -9.51 19.54 -9.04
N LEU A 62 -9.74 18.78 -10.12
CA LEU A 62 -10.93 18.95 -10.96
C LEU A 62 -12.22 18.71 -10.17
N LEU A 63 -12.25 17.68 -9.32
CA LEU A 63 -13.42 17.35 -8.51
C LEU A 63 -13.69 18.43 -7.46
N THR A 64 -12.66 18.93 -6.78
CA THR A 64 -12.80 20.05 -5.83
C THR A 64 -13.31 21.31 -6.53
N TRP A 65 -12.81 21.61 -7.73
CA TRP A 65 -13.24 22.79 -8.49
C TRP A 65 -14.70 22.68 -8.96
N LEU A 66 -15.13 21.49 -9.39
CA LEU A 66 -16.52 21.20 -9.74
C LEU A 66 -17.43 21.36 -8.51
N ILE A 67 -17.06 20.78 -7.37
CA ILE A 67 -17.83 20.88 -6.13
C ILE A 67 -17.91 22.34 -5.66
N ALA A 68 -16.79 23.05 -5.68
CA ALA A 68 -16.75 24.47 -5.31
C ALA A 68 -17.61 25.33 -6.25
N SER A 69 -17.57 25.05 -7.56
CA SER A 69 -18.39 25.75 -8.56
C SER A 69 -19.89 25.49 -8.35
N VAL A 70 -20.29 24.25 -8.06
CA VAL A 70 -21.70 23.91 -7.77
C VAL A 70 -22.18 24.54 -6.47
N LEU A 71 -21.34 24.52 -5.42
CA LEU A 71 -21.66 25.16 -4.14
C LEU A 71 -21.80 26.68 -4.29
N PHE A 72 -20.95 27.30 -5.11
CA PHE A 72 -21.01 28.73 -5.41
C PHE A 72 -22.31 29.12 -6.14
N LEU A 73 -22.82 28.27 -7.03
CA LEU A 73 -24.06 28.53 -7.76
C LEU A 73 -25.34 28.30 -6.95
N THR A 74 -25.26 27.58 -5.83
CA THR A 74 -26.42 27.18 -5.02
C THR A 74 -26.52 27.91 -3.70
N SER A 75 -25.47 28.58 -3.25
CA SER A 75 -25.39 29.18 -1.91
C SER A 75 -24.74 30.56 -1.95
N ASP A 76 -25.54 31.63 -1.88
CA ASP A 76 -25.06 33.03 -1.89
C ASP A 76 -24.31 33.45 -0.60
N GLU A 77 -24.41 32.66 0.48
CA GLU A 77 -23.91 33.03 1.83
C GLU A 77 -22.72 32.17 2.32
N LEU A 78 -22.17 31.28 1.49
CA LEU A 78 -21.15 30.32 1.93
C LEU A 78 -19.73 30.92 1.91
N GLN A 79 -19.31 31.56 3.00
CA GLN A 79 -17.93 32.01 3.21
C GLN A 79 -16.97 30.84 3.50
N LEU A 80 -16.78 29.94 2.53
CA LEU A 80 -15.74 28.91 2.62
C LEU A 80 -14.36 29.58 2.60
N ARG A 81 -13.71 29.71 3.75
CA ARG A 81 -12.30 30.13 3.83
C ARG A 81 -11.45 29.16 2.99
N GLY A 82 -10.52 29.70 2.19
CA GLY A 82 -9.69 28.91 1.26
C GLY A 82 -8.93 27.75 1.90
N PHE A 83 -8.66 27.80 3.20
CA PHE A 83 -8.07 26.69 3.96
C PHE A 83 -8.94 25.42 3.93
N TYR A 84 -10.27 25.54 4.05
CA TYR A 84 -11.17 24.38 4.04
C TYR A 84 -11.23 23.69 2.68
N ILE A 85 -11.12 24.48 1.60
CA ILE A 85 -11.07 23.97 0.22
C ILE A 85 -9.82 23.11 0.03
N LEU A 86 -8.67 23.58 0.54
CA LEU A 86 -7.42 22.81 0.49
C LEU A 86 -7.55 21.49 1.27
N GLN A 87 -8.03 21.54 2.52
CA GLN A 87 -8.22 20.33 3.35
C GLN A 87 -9.12 19.29 2.67
N PHE A 88 -10.22 19.75 2.07
CA PHE A 88 -11.14 18.88 1.32
C PHE A 88 -10.49 18.29 0.06
N GLN A 89 -9.71 19.08 -0.68
CA GLN A 89 -8.95 18.60 -1.84
C GLN A 89 -7.95 17.52 -1.44
N LEU A 90 -7.26 17.69 -0.32
CA LEU A 90 -6.26 16.74 0.15
C LEU A 90 -6.93 15.44 0.59
N PHE A 91 -8.05 15.51 1.30
CA PHE A 91 -8.87 14.35 1.63
C PHE A 91 -9.33 13.58 0.38
N LEU A 92 -9.89 14.29 -0.60
CA LEU A 92 -10.30 13.70 -1.88
C LEU A 92 -9.12 13.05 -2.61
N TYR A 93 -7.96 13.70 -2.62
CA TYR A 93 -6.73 13.14 -3.16
C TYR A 93 -6.37 11.80 -2.49
N VAL A 94 -6.43 11.70 -1.15
CA VAL A 94 -6.12 10.45 -0.43
C VAL A 94 -7.07 9.32 -0.84
N VAL A 95 -8.37 9.61 -0.88
CA VAL A 95 -9.40 8.62 -1.23
C VAL A 95 -9.22 8.15 -2.66
N ILE A 96 -9.04 9.08 -3.58
CA ILE A 96 -8.78 8.83 -5.00
C ILE A 96 -7.49 8.02 -5.17
N TYR A 97 -6.39 8.44 -4.53
CA TYR A 97 -5.10 7.78 -4.59
C TYR A 97 -5.19 6.34 -4.08
N ASN A 98 -5.81 6.10 -2.92
CA ASN A 98 -6.00 4.75 -2.38
C ASN A 98 -6.90 3.88 -3.27
N TYR A 99 -7.95 4.45 -3.84
CA TYR A 99 -8.81 3.75 -4.79
C TYR A 99 -8.03 3.32 -6.05
N TYR A 100 -7.31 4.25 -6.70
CA TYR A 100 -6.53 3.95 -7.89
C TYR A 100 -5.32 3.05 -7.60
N LYS A 101 -4.68 3.20 -6.44
CA LYS A 101 -3.60 2.33 -5.99
C LYS A 101 -4.10 0.90 -5.82
N LYS A 102 -5.22 0.70 -5.11
CA LYS A 102 -5.81 -0.64 -4.90
C LYS A 102 -6.29 -1.26 -6.21
N TRP A 103 -7.02 -0.51 -7.03
CA TRP A 103 -7.56 -1.01 -8.29
C TRP A 103 -6.45 -1.33 -9.30
N LYS A 104 -5.47 -0.43 -9.45
CA LYS A 104 -4.40 -0.64 -10.42
C LYS A 104 -3.36 -1.65 -9.97
N PHE A 105 -3.13 -1.84 -8.67
CA PHE A 105 -2.34 -2.98 -8.18
C PHE A 105 -2.99 -4.31 -8.55
N MET A 106 -4.32 -4.41 -8.43
CA MET A 106 -5.08 -5.60 -8.82
C MET A 106 -5.02 -5.90 -10.33
N VAL A 107 -5.01 -4.85 -11.17
CA VAL A 107 -5.06 -4.98 -12.65
C VAL A 107 -3.68 -5.03 -13.30
N ALA A 108 -2.69 -4.29 -12.78
CA ALA A 108 -1.35 -4.22 -13.36
C ALA A 108 -0.46 -5.39 -12.92
N TYR A 109 -0.75 -5.99 -11.76
CA TYR A 109 -0.08 -7.19 -11.28
C TYR A 109 -1.12 -8.26 -10.95
N PRO A 110 -1.82 -8.81 -11.96
CA PRO A 110 -2.51 -10.06 -11.75
C PRO A 110 -1.39 -11.07 -11.45
N PHE A 111 -1.24 -11.46 -10.19
CA PHE A 111 -0.30 -12.50 -9.81
C PHE A 111 -0.84 -13.82 -10.38
N LYS A 112 -0.71 -14.01 -11.70
CA LYS A 112 -0.93 -15.29 -12.37
C LYS A 112 0.07 -16.22 -11.71
N ALA A 113 -0.44 -17.17 -10.93
CA ALA A 113 0.41 -18.18 -10.33
C ALA A 113 1.09 -18.90 -11.48
N CYS A 114 2.38 -18.61 -11.68
CA CYS A 114 3.17 -19.26 -12.70
C CYS A 114 3.17 -20.75 -12.39
N VAL A 115 2.66 -21.55 -13.32
CA VAL A 115 2.62 -22.99 -13.17
C VAL A 115 3.99 -23.49 -13.59
N VAL A 116 4.88 -23.60 -12.62
CA VAL A 116 6.22 -24.15 -12.83
C VAL A 116 6.10 -25.66 -12.79
N LYS A 117 6.41 -26.31 -13.92
CA LYS A 117 6.60 -27.75 -13.96
C LYS A 117 7.87 -28.08 -13.17
N ASN A 118 7.71 -28.89 -12.13
CA ASN A 118 8.74 -29.16 -11.15
C ASN A 118 9.19 -30.63 -11.20
N LEU A 119 10.46 -30.84 -11.58
CA LEU A 119 11.09 -32.16 -11.68
C LEU A 119 11.92 -32.53 -10.43
N LEU A 120 11.87 -31.71 -9.37
CA LEU A 120 12.62 -31.90 -8.13
C LEU A 120 12.43 -33.28 -7.51
N LYS A 121 11.20 -33.82 -7.56
CA LYS A 121 10.91 -35.16 -7.04
C LYS A 121 11.64 -36.26 -7.83
N VAL A 122 11.81 -36.08 -9.14
CA VAL A 122 12.52 -37.01 -10.02
C VAL A 122 14.02 -36.94 -9.75
N GLU A 123 14.59 -35.73 -9.69
CA GLU A 123 16.02 -35.54 -9.36
C GLU A 123 16.37 -36.09 -7.98
N ARG A 124 15.47 -35.89 -7.02
CA ARG A 124 15.61 -36.44 -5.68
C ARG A 124 15.58 -37.97 -5.66
N ALA A 125 14.74 -38.59 -6.48
CA ALA A 125 14.70 -40.05 -6.63
C ALA A 125 15.99 -40.59 -7.28
N LYS A 126 16.56 -39.91 -8.27
CA LYS A 126 17.84 -40.30 -8.90
C LYS A 126 19.00 -40.37 -7.90
N LYS A 127 19.05 -39.45 -6.93
CA LYS A 127 20.09 -39.43 -5.87
C LYS A 127 19.67 -40.15 -4.57
N ASN A 128 18.54 -40.86 -4.54
CA ASN A 128 18.01 -41.54 -3.34
C ASN A 128 17.89 -40.64 -2.10
N LEU A 129 17.59 -39.35 -2.28
CA LEU A 129 17.48 -38.39 -1.18
C LEU A 129 16.05 -38.32 -0.64
N THR A 130 15.87 -38.10 0.67
CA THR A 130 14.53 -37.74 1.20
C THR A 130 14.31 -36.23 1.13
N GLN A 131 13.05 -35.77 1.27
CA GLN A 131 12.75 -34.34 1.37
C GLN A 131 13.52 -33.68 2.53
N ALA A 132 13.71 -34.40 3.63
CA ALA A 132 14.44 -33.91 4.80
C ALA A 132 15.94 -33.79 4.52
N ASP A 133 16.51 -34.72 3.75
CA ASP A 133 17.94 -34.68 3.41
C ASP A 133 18.24 -33.53 2.46
N LEU A 134 17.42 -33.35 1.42
CA LEU A 134 17.54 -32.18 0.54
C LEU A 134 17.39 -30.87 1.32
N ALA A 135 16.42 -30.80 2.24
CA ALA A 135 16.19 -29.62 3.06
C ALA A 135 17.42 -29.25 3.90
N LYS A 136 18.12 -30.25 4.46
CA LYS A 136 19.39 -30.04 5.19
C LYS A 136 20.49 -29.51 4.27
N LEU A 137 20.62 -30.07 3.07
CA LEU A 137 21.67 -29.68 2.10
C LEU A 137 21.52 -28.23 1.63
N VAL A 138 20.29 -27.75 1.44
CA VAL A 138 20.01 -26.38 0.96
C VAL A 138 19.64 -25.39 2.08
N PHE A 139 19.73 -25.82 3.35
CA PHE A 139 19.46 -25.03 4.55
C PHE A 139 18.04 -24.44 4.61
N VAL A 140 17.03 -25.27 4.36
CA VAL A 140 15.61 -24.90 4.48
C VAL A 140 14.84 -25.93 5.30
N SER A 141 13.58 -25.64 5.62
CA SER A 141 12.73 -26.62 6.29
C SER A 141 12.26 -27.71 5.32
N ARG A 142 11.97 -28.92 5.83
CA ARG A 142 11.30 -29.97 5.03
C ARG A 142 9.99 -29.47 4.42
N GLN A 143 9.25 -28.63 5.15
CA GLN A 143 7.99 -28.05 4.67
C GLN A 143 8.20 -27.18 3.42
N THR A 144 9.31 -26.45 3.36
CA THR A 144 9.69 -25.65 2.18
C THR A 144 9.90 -26.55 0.97
N ILE A 145 10.66 -27.65 1.09
CA ILE A 145 10.85 -28.61 -0.01
C ILE A 145 9.51 -29.23 -0.45
N ASN A 146 8.66 -29.61 0.50
CA ASN A 146 7.33 -30.14 0.20
C ASN A 146 6.42 -29.12 -0.51
N ALA A 147 6.47 -27.85 -0.11
CA ALA A 147 5.72 -26.77 -0.75
C ALA A 147 6.20 -26.52 -2.19
N ILE A 148 7.50 -26.66 -2.44
CA ILE A 148 8.09 -26.59 -3.78
C ILE A 148 7.62 -27.78 -4.62
N GLU A 149 7.79 -29.02 -4.13
CA GLU A 149 7.37 -30.24 -4.85
C GLU A 149 5.87 -30.29 -5.15
N SER A 150 5.02 -29.65 -4.32
CA SER A 150 3.57 -29.57 -4.53
C SER A 150 3.11 -28.36 -5.35
N GLY A 151 4.04 -27.52 -5.84
CA GLY A 151 3.72 -26.31 -6.62
C GLY A 151 3.06 -25.19 -5.82
N LYS A 152 2.95 -25.32 -4.49
CA LYS A 152 2.38 -24.28 -3.61
C LYS A 152 3.31 -23.09 -3.40
N TYR A 153 4.60 -23.28 -3.67
CA TYR A 153 5.62 -22.26 -3.47
C TYR A 153 6.65 -22.30 -4.60
N VAL A 154 6.84 -21.15 -5.24
CA VAL A 154 7.91 -20.95 -6.22
C VAL A 154 9.19 -20.59 -5.45
N PRO A 155 10.29 -21.35 -5.61
CA PRO A 155 11.54 -21.05 -4.92
C PRO A 155 12.11 -19.70 -5.38
N SER A 156 12.82 -19.02 -4.47
CA SER A 156 13.64 -17.88 -4.86
C SER A 156 14.76 -18.32 -5.80
N SER A 157 15.28 -17.40 -6.62
CA SER A 157 16.42 -17.67 -7.52
C SER A 157 17.61 -18.28 -6.77
N VAL A 158 17.92 -17.78 -5.58
CA VAL A 158 18.99 -18.29 -4.71
C VAL A 158 18.73 -19.74 -4.31
N LEU A 159 17.50 -20.08 -3.91
CA LEU A 159 17.17 -21.45 -3.50
C LEU A 159 17.19 -22.40 -4.70
N ALA A 160 16.70 -21.96 -5.85
CA ALA A 160 16.74 -22.74 -7.09
C ALA A 160 18.19 -23.06 -7.51
N LEU A 161 19.11 -22.09 -7.42
CA LEU A 161 20.54 -22.29 -7.69
C LEU A 161 21.20 -23.26 -6.71
N LYS A 162 20.90 -23.16 -5.41
CA LYS A 162 21.40 -24.12 -4.40
C LYS A 162 20.94 -25.54 -4.70
N ILE A 163 19.66 -25.70 -5.05
CA ILE A 163 19.09 -26.99 -5.41
C ILE A 163 19.79 -27.55 -6.66
N ALA A 164 19.96 -26.75 -7.70
CA ALA A 164 20.67 -27.15 -8.92
C ALA A 164 22.10 -27.63 -8.65
N GLN A 165 22.81 -26.95 -7.74
CA GLN A 165 24.15 -27.35 -7.32
C GLN A 165 24.18 -28.71 -6.60
N VAL A 166 23.20 -29.02 -5.75
CA VAL A 166 23.10 -30.33 -5.06
C VAL A 166 22.88 -31.46 -6.06
N PHE A 167 22.13 -31.21 -7.13
CA PHE A 167 21.82 -32.20 -8.15
C PHE A 167 22.82 -32.23 -9.31
N GLU A 168 23.78 -31.29 -9.37
CA GLU A 168 24.76 -31.14 -10.46
C GLU A 168 24.11 -31.00 -11.84
N THR A 169 22.99 -30.27 -11.89
CA THR A 169 22.20 -30.00 -13.10
C THR A 169 21.92 -28.50 -13.22
N SER A 170 21.35 -28.07 -14.35
CA SER A 170 20.91 -26.69 -14.54
C SER A 170 19.58 -26.42 -13.83
N VAL A 171 19.33 -25.15 -13.46
CA VAL A 171 18.05 -24.75 -12.85
C VAL A 171 16.87 -25.05 -13.79
N ASN A 172 17.07 -24.85 -15.10
CA ASN A 172 16.06 -25.05 -16.12
C ASN A 172 15.65 -26.52 -16.30
N GLU A 173 16.53 -27.46 -15.98
CA GLU A 173 16.20 -28.89 -15.97
C GLU A 173 15.32 -29.29 -14.79
N ILE A 174 15.37 -28.53 -13.68
CA ILE A 174 14.56 -28.80 -12.47
C ILE A 174 13.24 -28.04 -12.51
N PHE A 175 13.27 -26.78 -12.96
CA PHE A 175 12.14 -25.86 -12.95
C PHE A 175 11.90 -25.31 -14.35
N GLU A 176 10.81 -25.75 -14.97
CA GLU A 176 10.43 -25.38 -16.33
C GLU A 176 9.13 -24.57 -16.30
N LEU A 177 9.08 -23.49 -17.09
CA LEU A 177 7.89 -22.66 -17.26
C LEU A 177 7.01 -23.25 -18.36
N GLU A 178 5.69 -23.33 -18.13
CA GLU A 178 4.76 -23.74 -19.18
C GLU A 178 4.63 -22.69 -20.30
N GLU A 179 4.36 -23.12 -21.54
CA GLU A 179 4.21 -22.23 -22.71
C GLU A 179 3.18 -21.11 -22.48
N SER A 180 2.13 -21.38 -21.71
CA SER A 180 1.08 -20.40 -21.36
C SER A 180 1.58 -19.23 -20.48
N ASP A 181 2.71 -19.40 -19.80
CA ASP A 181 3.35 -18.35 -18.98
C ASP A 181 4.37 -17.53 -19.79
N TRP A 182 4.80 -18.04 -20.95
CA TRP A 182 5.59 -17.27 -21.92
C TRP A 182 4.73 -16.37 -22.79
N ALA A 183 3.48 -16.76 -23.05
CA ALA A 183 2.53 -15.99 -23.84
C ALA A 183 2.10 -14.72 -23.09
N LYS A 184 2.57 -13.56 -23.58
CA LYS A 184 2.17 -12.21 -23.14
C LYS A 184 0.80 -11.81 -23.68
#